data_AF-A0A8H7DZN6-F1
#
_entry.id   AF-A0A8H7DZN6-F1
#
_cell.length_a   1.000
_cell.length_b   1.000
_cell.length_c   1.000
_cell.angle_alpha   90.00
_cell.angle_beta   90.00
_cell.angle_gamma   90.00
#
_symmetry.space_group_name_H-M   'P 1'
#
loop_
_entity.id
_entity.type
_entity.pdbx_description
1 polymer ?
#
loop_
_entity_poly.entity_id
_entity_poly.type
_entity_poly.pdbx_seq_one_letter_code
_entity_poly.pdbx_strand_id
1 'polypeptide(L)' 'MLSLGHAIIGLTVAFFLVASYAILLSAWLPLSGNLILDTLAQDKHYKYLVLLMIPTTSYFVIANWVGWQYYRNS' A
#
# COMPACT_ATOMS: atom_id res chain seq x y z
N MET A 1 -27.09 8.09 5.80
CA MET A 1 -25.73 8.66 5.83
C MET A 1 -24.85 8.04 6.91
N LEU A 2 -25.30 7.93 8.17
CA LEU A 2 -24.49 7.38 9.27
C LEU A 2 -24.02 5.92 9.06
N SER A 3 -24.88 5.03 8.55
CA SER A 3 -24.52 3.61 8.30
C SER A 3 -23.40 3.45 7.26
N LEU A 4 -23.41 4.27 6.21
CA LEU A 4 -22.39 4.23 5.15
C LEU A 4 -21.01 4.68 5.68
N GLY A 5 -20.97 5.67 6.57
CA GLY A 5 -19.73 6.12 7.21
C GLY A 5 -19.06 5.01 8.04
N HIS A 6 -19.85 4.29 8.85
CA HIS A 6 -19.34 3.15 9.62
C HIS A 6 -18.86 2.01 8.73
N ALA A 7 -19.56 1.75 7.61
CA ALA A 7 -19.15 0.75 6.64
C ALA A 7 -17.81 1.10 5.99
N ILE A 8 -17.60 2.36 5.60
CA ILE A 8 -16.33 2.82 5.03
C ILE A 8 -15.19 2.70 6.05
N ILE A 9 -15.41 3.10 7.29
CA ILE A 9 -14.41 2.98 8.35
C ILE A 9 -14.07 1.50 8.58
N GLY A 10 -15.08 0.64 8.71
CA GLY A 10 -14.88 -0.80 8.89
C GLY A 10 -14.09 -1.42 7.74
N LEU A 11 -14.43 -1.06 6.50
CA LEU A 11 -13.74 -1.56 5.31
C LEU A 11 -12.29 -1.04 5.22
N THR A 12 -12.07 0.21 5.61
CA THR A 12 -10.73 0.81 5.65
C THR A 12 -9.86 0.10 6.69
N VAL A 13 -10.37 -0.11 7.90
CA VAL A 13 -9.65 -0.82 8.97
C VAL A 13 -9.34 -2.26 8.53
N ALA A 14 -10.33 -2.97 7.97
CA ALA A 14 -10.13 -4.33 7.46
C ALA A 14 -9.06 -4.37 6.37
N PHE A 15 -9.10 -3.44 5.41
CA PHE A 15 -8.10 -3.31 4.36
C PHE A 15 -6.69 -3.10 4.93
N PHE A 16 -6.51 -2.17 5.88
CA PHE A 16 -5.20 -1.92 6.49
C PHE A 16 -4.68 -3.11 7.28
N LEU A 17 -5.53 -3.83 8.00
CA LEU A 17 -5.14 -5.04 8.73
C LEU A 17 -4.68 -6.14 7.77
N VAL A 18 -5.44 -6.40 6.71
CA VAL A 18 -5.10 -7.42 5.70
C VAL A 18 -3.82 -7.05 4.96
N ALA A 19 -3.67 -5.79 4.53
CA ALA A 19 -2.48 -5.31 3.83
C ALA A 19 -1.23 -5.36 4.72
N SER A 20 -1.35 -4.94 5.99
CA SER A 20 -0.25 -4.99 6.96
C SER A 20 0.18 -6.42 7.25
N TYR A 21 -0.79 -7.34 7.39
CA TYR A 21 -0.48 -8.76 7.53
C TYR A 21 0.24 -9.31 6.30
N ALA A 22 -0.34 -9.11 5.10
CA ALA A 22 0.19 -9.67 3.87
C ALA A 22 1.62 -9.19 3.56
N ILE A 23 1.92 -7.90 3.77
CA ILE A 23 3.18 -7.29 3.34
C ILE A 23 4.23 -7.26 4.45
N LEU A 24 3.87 -6.81 5.65
CA LEU A 24 4.82 -6.51 6.72
C LEU A 24 4.97 -7.66 7.72
N LEU A 25 3.84 -8.21 8.19
CA LEU A 25 3.83 -9.14 9.32
C LEU A 25 3.99 -10.60 8.88
N SER A 26 3.62 -10.96 7.66
CA SER A 26 3.73 -12.34 7.14
C SER A 26 5.16 -12.88 7.06
N ALA A 27 6.18 -12.03 7.21
CA ALA A 27 7.57 -12.48 7.35
C ALA A 27 7.87 -13.09 8.73
N TRP A 28 7.07 -12.77 9.74
CA TRP A 28 7.28 -13.14 11.14
C TRP A 28 6.20 -14.07 11.69
N LEU A 29 5.01 -14.10 11.09
CA LEU A 29 3.91 -14.96 11.49
C LEU A 29 3.83 -16.23 10.64
N PRO A 30 3.33 -17.35 11.23
CA PRO A 30 3.01 -18.54 10.48
C PRO A 30 1.88 -18.29 9.46
N LEU A 31 1.82 -19.16 8.45
CA LEU A 31 0.77 -19.15 7.44
C LEU A 31 -0.62 -19.26 8.09
N SER A 32 -1.54 -18.48 7.55
CA SER A 32 -2.90 -18.34 8.08
C SER A 32 -3.80 -19.53 7.74
N GLY A 33 -3.41 -20.35 6.77
CA GLY A 33 -4.23 -21.43 6.21
C GLY A 33 -5.26 -20.93 5.19
N ASN A 34 -5.35 -19.61 4.96
CA ASN A 34 -6.19 -19.04 3.92
C ASN A 34 -5.38 -18.94 2.62
N LEU A 35 -5.84 -19.64 1.57
CA LEU A 35 -5.18 -19.71 0.27
C LEU A 35 -4.80 -18.33 -0.31
N ILE A 36 -5.66 -17.32 -0.16
CA ILE A 36 -5.41 -15.98 -0.71
C ILE A 36 -4.31 -15.26 0.09
N LEU A 37 -4.39 -15.27 1.41
CA LEU A 37 -3.39 -14.60 2.24
C LEU A 37 -2.05 -15.32 2.19
N ASP A 38 -2.07 -16.64 2.12
CA ASP A 38 -0.88 -17.48 2.09
C ASP A 38 -0.13 -17.33 0.75
N THR A 39 -0.85 -17.24 -0.37
CA THR A 39 -0.23 -16.94 -1.68
C THR A 39 0.41 -15.55 -1.70
N LEU A 40 -0.24 -14.53 -1.13
CA LEU A 40 0.36 -13.20 -0.98
C LEU A 40 1.57 -13.20 -0.03
N ALA A 41 1.50 -13.95 1.08
CA ALA A 41 2.57 -14.04 2.05
C ALA A 41 3.84 -14.68 1.46
N GLN A 42 3.66 -15.67 0.57
CA GLN A 42 4.74 -16.41 -0.08
C GLN A 42 5.30 -15.74 -1.35
N ASP A 43 4.69 -14.67 -1.84
CA ASP A 43 5.25 -13.90 -2.95
C ASP A 43 6.61 -13.29 -2.53
N LYS A 44 7.66 -13.57 -3.31
CA LYS A 44 9.03 -13.07 -3.07
C LYS A 44 9.45 -11.97 -4.05
N HIS A 45 8.68 -11.73 -5.11
CA HIS A 45 9.08 -10.79 -6.18
C HIS A 45 8.30 -9.49 -6.10
N TYR A 46 6.99 -9.53 -5.87
CA TYR A 46 6.14 -8.34 -5.97
C TYR A 46 5.56 -7.89 -4.63
N LYS A 47 5.87 -8.61 -3.54
CA LYS A 47 5.36 -8.34 -2.19
C LYS A 47 5.47 -6.88 -1.75
N TYR A 48 6.59 -6.22 -2.04
CA TYR A 48 6.84 -4.83 -1.66
C TYR A 48 6.60 -3.83 -2.80
N LEU A 49 6.27 -4.29 -4.01
CA LEU A 49 6.17 -3.44 -5.20
C LEU A 49 5.17 -2.31 -4.98
N VAL A 50 3.95 -2.65 -4.56
CA VAL A 50 2.87 -1.66 -4.34
C VAL A 50 3.24 -0.68 -3.23
N LEU A 51 3.83 -1.16 -2.14
CA LEU A 51 4.25 -0.32 -1.02
C LEU A 51 5.34 0.68 -1.44
N LEU A 52 6.34 0.22 -2.19
CA LEU A 52 7.44 1.06 -2.67
C LEU A 52 7.03 1.97 -3.85
N MET A 53 5.99 1.60 -4.59
CA MET A 53 5.46 2.43 -5.68
C MET A 53 4.92 3.77 -5.15
N ILE A 54 4.35 3.81 -3.93
CA ILE A 54 3.83 5.05 -3.34
C ILE A 54 4.92 6.13 -3.21
N PRO A 55 6.04 5.92 -2.48
CA PRO A 55 7.08 6.93 -2.38
C PRO A 55 7.79 7.19 -3.71
N THR A 56 8.03 6.16 -4.54
CA THR A 56 8.71 6.33 -5.83
C THR A 56 7.91 7.20 -6.79
N THR A 57 6.60 6.95 -6.94
CA THR A 57 5.73 7.74 -7.82
C THR A 57 5.51 9.14 -7.28
N SER A 58 5.30 9.28 -5.96
CA SER A 58 5.17 10.59 -5.31
C SER A 58 6.41 11.44 -5.53
N TYR A 59 7.61 10.87 -5.31
CA TYR A 59 8.87 11.56 -5.53
C TYR A 59 9.05 11.95 -6.99
N PHE A 60 8.77 11.05 -7.93
CA PHE A 60 8.84 11.34 -9.37
C PHE A 60 7.96 12.52 -9.77
N VAL A 61 6.70 12.55 -9.30
CA VAL A 61 5.76 13.64 -9.59
C VAL A 61 6.24 14.96 -8.98
N ILE A 62 6.66 14.94 -7.71
CA ILE A 62 7.12 16.14 -7.00
C ILE A 62 8.38 16.70 -7.67
N ALA A 63 9.37 15.86 -7.95
CA ALA A 63 10.63 16.30 -8.56
C ALA A 63 10.39 16.90 -9.95
N ASN A 64 9.49 16.31 -10.75
CA ASN A 64 9.14 16.82 -12.07
C ASN A 64 8.41 18.16 -11.97
N TRP A 65 7.43 18.27 -11.07
CA TRP A 65 6.72 19.53 -10.83
C TRP A 65 7.64 20.65 -10.37
N VAL A 66 8.51 20.38 -9.38
CA VAL A 66 9.48 21.34 -8.86
C VAL A 66 10.50 21.72 -9.94
N GLY A 67 11.00 20.76 -10.71
CA GLY A 67 11.90 21.03 -11.84
C GLY A 67 11.27 21.96 -12.88
N TRP A 68 9.99 21.75 -13.19
CA TRP A 68 9.24 22.63 -14.08
C TRP A 68 9.07 24.05 -13.52
N GLN A 69 8.83 24.19 -12.21
CA GLN A 69 8.76 25.51 -11.56
C GLN A 69 10.08 26.26 -11.72
N TYR A 70 11.22 25.60 -11.52
CA TYR A 70 12.52 26.24 -11.71
C TYR A 70 12.77 26.58 -13.18
N TYR A 71 12.45 25.70 -14.12
CA TYR A 71 12.62 25.96 -15.56
C TYR A 71 11.81 27.17 -16.07
N ARG A 72 10.59 27.37 -15.56
CA ARG A 72 9.68 28.42 -16.05
C ARG A 72 9.91 29.78 -15.37
N ASN A 73 10.36 29.78 -14.12
CA ASN A 73 10.43 30.98 -13.28
C ASN A 73 11.86 31.43 -12.93
N SER A 74 12.88 30.81 -13.53
CA SER A 74 14.30 31.24 -13.47
C SER A 74 14.74 31.76 -14.83
#